data_AF-A0A2G5LLR0-F1
#
_entry.id   AF-A0A2G5LLR0-F1
#
_cell.length_a   1.000
_cell.length_b   1.000
_cell.length_c   1.000
_cell.angle_alpha   90.00
_cell.angle_beta   90.00
_cell.angle_gamma   90.00
#
_symmetry.space_group_name_H-M   'P 1'
#
loop_
_entity.id
_entity.type
_entity.pdbx_description
1 polymer ?
#
loop_
_entity_poly.entity_id
_entity_poly.type
_entity_poly.pdbx_seq_one_letter_code
_entity_poly.pdbx_strand_id
1 'polypeptide(L)'
;MQIETYIIVAGLLVGWIATAFFLIKASKKAFARGFDRGVNLAREQHSASPACNIDDHELTTKITTSLGLAVETWKAFPGTEIMVARVNKQRRQLSAFAAKMWLAAYPAQLDTEA
;
A
#
# COMPACT_ATOMS: atom_id res chain seq x y z
N MET A 1 -58.59 14.07 -30.72
CA MET A 1 -57.44 14.82 -30.15
C MET A 1 -56.77 14.17 -28.95
N GLN A 2 -57.48 13.53 -28.00
CA GLN A 2 -56.81 12.91 -26.83
C GLN A 2 -56.11 11.58 -27.16
N ILE A 3 -56.69 10.71 -28.01
CA ILE A 3 -56.12 9.40 -28.37
C ILE A 3 -54.74 9.51 -29.04
N GLU A 4 -54.55 10.46 -29.95
CA GLU A 4 -53.28 10.66 -30.67
C GLU A 4 -52.16 11.09 -29.71
N THR A 5 -52.48 11.95 -28.73
CA THR A 5 -51.55 12.37 -27.68
C THR A 5 -51.11 11.20 -26.81
N TYR A 6 -52.01 10.27 -26.46
CA TYR A 6 -51.64 9.08 -25.66
C TYR A 6 -50.64 8.17 -26.40
N ILE A 7 -50.81 7.98 -27.71
CA ILE A 7 -49.91 7.15 -28.53
C ILE A 7 -48.52 7.78 -28.60
N ILE A 8 -48.44 9.09 -28.80
CA ILE A 8 -47.16 9.82 -28.85
C ILE A 8 -46.43 9.76 -27.50
N VAL A 9 -47.15 9.99 -26.39
CA VAL A 9 -46.57 9.94 -25.04
C VAL A 9 -46.11 8.52 -24.68
N ALA A 10 -46.87 7.49 -25.05
CA ALA A 10 -46.49 6.10 -24.84
C ALA A 10 -45.21 5.72 -25.63
N GLY A 11 -45.12 6.11 -26.90
CA GLY A 11 -43.93 5.87 -27.72
C GLY A 11 -42.68 6.56 -27.16
N LEU A 12 -42.83 7.81 -26.69
CA LEU A 12 -41.74 8.55 -26.06
C LEU A 12 -41.27 7.87 -24.76
N LEU A 13 -42.20 7.45 -23.91
CA LEU A 13 -41.89 6.75 -22.66
C LEU A 13 -41.11 5.45 -22.90
N VAL A 14 -41.53 4.65 -23.87
CA VAL A 14 -40.83 3.39 -24.22
C VAL A 14 -39.42 3.69 -24.74
N GLY A 15 -39.26 4.72 -25.56
CA GLY A 15 -37.94 5.16 -26.04
C GLY A 15 -36.99 5.59 -24.92
N TRP A 16 -37.48 6.36 -23.95
CA TRP A 16 -36.69 6.78 -22.78
C TRP A 16 -36.33 5.61 -21.87
N ILE A 17 -37.25 4.68 -21.63
CA ILE A 17 -37.01 3.50 -20.81
C ILE A 17 -35.95 2.60 -21.47
N ALA A 18 -36.06 2.35 -22.78
CA ALA A 18 -35.09 1.55 -23.52
C ALA A 18 -33.69 2.19 -23.50
N THR A 19 -33.63 3.50 -23.67
CA THR A 19 -32.36 4.27 -23.63
C THR A 19 -31.73 4.21 -22.24
N ALA A 20 -32.52 4.42 -21.19
CA ALA A 20 -32.05 4.34 -19.81
C ALA A 20 -31.51 2.94 -19.47
N PHE A 21 -32.23 1.88 -19.88
CA PHE A 21 -31.78 0.51 -19.68
C PHE A 21 -30.42 0.23 -20.34
N PHE A 22 -30.24 0.70 -21.58
CA PHE A 22 -28.98 0.50 -22.30
C PHE A 22 -27.82 1.29 -21.67
N LEU A 23 -28.06 2.54 -21.25
CA LEU A 23 -27.08 3.38 -20.57
C LEU A 23 -26.63 2.78 -19.23
N ILE A 24 -27.56 2.26 -18.42
CA ILE A 24 -27.25 1.60 -17.16
C ILE A 24 -26.41 0.34 -17.38
N LYS A 25 -26.72 -0.45 -18.42
CA LYS A 25 -25.94 -1.65 -18.75
C LYS A 25 -24.54 -1.30 -19.22
N ALA A 26 -24.41 -0.27 -20.05
CA ALA A 26 -23.12 0.21 -20.54
C ALA A 26 -22.25 0.80 -19.42
N SER A 27 -22.84 1.61 -18.54
CA SER A 27 -22.13 2.24 -17.42
C SER A 27 -21.63 1.20 -16.42
N LYS A 28 -22.45 0.22 -16.04
CA LYS A 28 -22.01 -0.90 -15.17
C LYS A 28 -20.84 -1.67 -15.77
N LYS A 29 -20.89 -1.96 -17.07
CA LYS A 29 -19.81 -2.67 -17.78
C LYS A 29 -18.52 -1.84 -17.86
N ALA A 30 -18.63 -0.54 -18.08
CA ALA A 30 -17.49 0.37 -18.09
C ALA A 30 -16.89 0.53 -16.68
N PHE A 31 -17.72 0.65 -15.65
CA PHE A 31 -17.30 0.78 -14.26
C PHE A 31 -16.58 -0.48 -13.77
N ALA A 32 -17.11 -1.68 -14.04
CA ALA A 32 -16.44 -2.94 -13.71
C ALA A 32 -15.03 -3.02 -14.33
N ARG A 33 -14.91 -2.68 -15.63
CA ARG A 33 -13.62 -2.66 -16.33
C ARG A 33 -12.66 -1.60 -15.78
N GLY A 34 -13.17 -0.43 -15.41
CA GLY A 34 -12.38 0.64 -14.81
C GLY A 34 -11.87 0.26 -13.42
N PHE A 35 -12.71 -0.36 -12.60
CA PHE A 35 -12.36 -0.86 -11.27
C PHE A 35 -11.32 -1.97 -11.34
N ASP A 36 -11.52 -3.00 -12.18
CA ASP A 36 -10.57 -4.10 -12.33
C ASP A 36 -9.19 -3.60 -12.79
N ARG A 37 -9.15 -2.65 -13.74
CA ARG A 37 -7.89 -2.01 -14.16
C ARG A 37 -7.25 -1.21 -13.03
N GLY A 38 -8.03 -0.43 -12.29
CA GLY A 38 -7.54 0.37 -11.17
C GLY A 38 -6.94 -0.50 -10.07
N VAL A 39 -7.60 -1.60 -9.72
CA VAL A 39 -7.12 -2.56 -8.71
C VAL A 39 -5.85 -3.27 -9.19
N ASN A 40 -5.79 -3.69 -10.45
CA ASN A 40 -4.60 -4.32 -11.01
C ASN A 40 -3.41 -3.36 -11.07
N LEU A 41 -3.62 -2.11 -11.51
CA LEU A 41 -2.56 -1.09 -11.54
C LEU A 41 -2.08 -0.74 -10.13
N ALA A 42 -2.98 -0.61 -9.16
CA ALA A 42 -2.61 -0.38 -7.77
C ALA A 42 -1.81 -1.56 -7.19
N ARG A 43 -2.19 -2.79 -7.54
CA ARG A 43 -1.46 -4.00 -7.15
C ARG A 43 -0.08 -4.08 -7.79
N GLU A 44 0.02 -3.77 -9.08
CA GLU A 44 1.30 -3.71 -9.80
C GLU A 44 2.21 -2.63 -9.21
N GLN A 45 1.69 -1.43 -8.95
CA GLN A 45 2.43 -0.35 -8.31
C GLN A 45 2.89 -0.72 -6.89
N HIS A 46 2.06 -1.40 -6.10
CA HIS A 46 2.47 -1.93 -4.80
C HIS A 46 3.49 -3.06 -4.90
N SER A 47 3.44 -3.89 -5.94
CA SER A 47 4.47 -4.92 -6.17
C SER A 47 5.80 -4.34 -6.70
N ALA A 48 5.74 -3.20 -7.38
CA ALA A 48 6.91 -2.50 -7.92
C ALA A 48 7.58 -1.58 -6.88
N SER A 49 6.87 -1.16 -5.84
CA SER A 49 7.46 -0.43 -4.73
C SER A 49 8.26 -1.40 -3.85
N PRO A 50 9.57 -1.15 -3.61
CA PRO A 50 10.33 -1.97 -2.68
C PRO A 50 9.69 -1.89 -1.28
N ALA A 51 9.56 -3.05 -0.62
CA ALA A 51 8.97 -3.13 0.72
C ALA A 51 9.82 -2.45 1.81
N CYS A 52 11.07 -2.13 1.51
CA CYS A 52 12.00 -1.39 2.36
C CYS A 52 12.88 -0.51 1.47
N ASN A 53 12.99 0.77 1.80
CA ASN A 53 13.89 1.71 1.13
C ASN A 53 15.18 1.93 1.96
N ILE A 54 16.10 2.74 1.43
CA ILE A 54 17.35 3.10 2.13
C ILE A 54 17.06 3.97 3.37
N ASP A 55 16.04 4.83 3.31
CA ASP A 55 15.65 5.69 4.44
C ASP A 55 15.18 4.85 5.64
N ASP A 56 14.48 3.74 5.39
CA ASP A 56 14.03 2.78 6.40
C ASP A 56 15.24 2.10 7.07
N HIS A 57 16.31 1.83 6.31
CA HIS A 57 17.56 1.29 6.85
C HIS A 57 18.23 2.31 7.79
N GLU A 58 18.31 3.57 7.37
CA GLU A 58 18.85 4.65 8.21
C GLU A 58 18.04 4.81 9.50
N LEU A 59 16.71 4.82 9.39
CA LEU A 59 15.80 4.89 10.52
C LEU A 59 15.99 3.71 11.48
N THR A 60 16.05 2.49 10.96
CA THR A 60 16.27 1.27 11.77
C THR A 60 17.61 1.33 12.51
N THR A 61 18.64 1.89 11.87
CA THR A 61 19.96 2.09 12.48
C THR A 61 19.90 3.11 13.60
N LYS A 62 19.24 4.25 13.40
CA LYS A 62 19.01 5.28 14.44
C LYS A 62 18.21 4.75 15.64
N ILE A 63 17.21 3.91 15.39
CA ILE A 63 16.46 3.24 16.46
C ILE A 63 17.37 2.27 17.22
N THR A 64 18.20 1.51 16.52
CA THR A 64 19.13 0.57 17.14
C THR A 64 20.14 1.27 18.05
N THR A 65 20.64 2.45 17.65
CA THR A 65 21.57 3.25 18.47
C THR A 65 20.88 3.86 19.68
N SER A 66 19.66 4.38 19.53
CA SER A 66 18.89 4.93 20.67
C SER A 66 18.50 3.86 21.69
N LEU A 67 18.11 2.65 21.25
CA LEU A 67 17.92 1.50 22.13
C LEU A 67 19.22 1.14 22.87
N GLY A 68 20.38 1.30 22.24
CA GLY A 68 21.68 1.12 22.88
C GLY A 68 21.86 2.07 24.07
N LEU A 69 21.58 3.36 23.88
CA LEU A 69 21.67 4.37 24.94
C LEU A 69 20.67 4.10 26.07
N ALA A 70 19.46 3.67 25.75
CA ALA A 70 18.44 3.32 26.74
C ALA A 70 18.88 2.12 27.59
N VAL A 71 19.49 1.10 26.99
CA VAL A 71 20.05 -0.06 27.70
C VAL A 71 21.13 0.37 28.68
N GLU A 72 22.08 1.22 28.26
CA GLU A 72 23.14 1.70 29.17
C GLU A 72 22.58 2.52 30.31
N THR A 73 21.53 3.31 30.05
CA THR A 73 20.83 4.08 31.08
C THR A 73 20.15 3.15 32.09
N TRP A 74 19.42 2.14 31.63
CA TRP A 74 18.70 1.22 32.52
C TRP A 74 19.64 0.34 33.34
N LYS A 75 20.78 -0.08 32.79
CA LYS A 75 21.80 -0.84 33.55
C LYS A 75 22.25 -0.13 34.84
N ALA A 76 22.17 1.20 34.90
CA ALA A 76 22.52 1.96 36.09
C ALA A 76 21.47 1.89 37.22
N PHE A 77 20.25 1.40 36.95
CA PHE A 77 19.15 1.31 37.91
C PHE A 77 18.92 -0.13 38.37
N PRO A 78 18.87 -0.40 39.70
CA PRO A 78 18.55 -1.72 40.22
C PRO A 78 17.09 -2.11 39.92
N GLY A 79 16.84 -3.39 39.58
CA GLY A 79 15.48 -3.89 39.29
C GLY A 79 15.04 -3.74 37.83
N THR A 80 15.95 -3.32 36.93
CA THR A 80 15.66 -3.14 35.49
C THR A 80 16.24 -4.25 34.61
N GLU A 81 16.71 -5.36 35.19
CA GLU A 81 17.45 -6.42 34.51
C GLU A 81 16.61 -7.08 33.40
N ILE A 82 15.31 -7.24 33.65
CA ILE A 82 14.35 -7.78 32.67
C ILE A 82 14.18 -6.83 31.48
N MET A 83 14.16 -5.52 31.74
CA MET A 83 14.02 -4.50 30.70
C MET A 83 15.28 -4.42 29.85
N VAL A 84 16.46 -4.43 30.48
CA VAL A 84 17.76 -4.52 29.81
C VAL A 84 17.84 -5.76 28.92
N ALA A 85 17.42 -6.93 29.41
CA ALA A 85 17.42 -8.17 28.63
C ALA A 85 16.46 -8.10 27.41
N ARG A 86 15.25 -7.58 27.60
CA ARG A 86 14.25 -7.41 26.53
C ARG A 86 14.75 -6.47 25.44
N VAL A 87 15.29 -5.32 25.84
CA VAL A 87 15.72 -4.28 24.90
C VAL A 87 17.00 -4.71 24.17
N ASN A 88 17.89 -5.46 24.83
CA ASN A 88 19.02 -6.10 24.16
C ASN A 88 18.57 -7.11 23.09
N LYS A 89 17.52 -7.91 23.36
CA LYS A 89 16.96 -8.82 22.36
C LYS A 89 16.40 -8.05 21.16
N GLN A 90 15.64 -6.98 21.41
CA GLN A 90 15.10 -6.12 20.36
C GLN A 90 16.20 -5.48 19.51
N ARG A 91 17.24 -4.95 20.15
CA ARG A 91 18.42 -4.37 19.48
C ARG A 91 19.12 -5.38 18.56
N ARG A 92 19.27 -6.64 18.99
CA ARG A 92 19.84 -7.71 18.14
C ARG A 92 18.95 -8.06 16.94
N GLN A 93 17.63 -8.07 17.13
CA GLN A 93 16.69 -8.33 16.04
C GLN A 93 16.67 -7.17 15.03
N LEU A 94 16.67 -5.92 15.50
CA LEU A 94 16.71 -4.72 14.66
C LEU A 94 18.01 -4.60 13.88
N SER A 95 19.16 -4.88 14.49
CA SER A 95 20.45 -4.89 13.78
C SER A 95 20.51 -5.98 12.70
N ALA A 96 20.01 -7.19 12.99
CA ALA A 96 19.91 -8.25 11.99
C ALA A 96 18.95 -7.89 10.84
N PHE A 97 17.85 -7.20 11.15
CA PHE A 97 16.90 -6.70 10.16
C PHE A 97 17.53 -5.60 9.29
N ALA A 98 18.20 -4.62 9.89
CA ALA A 98 18.91 -3.55 9.18
C ALA A 98 19.98 -4.11 8.22
N ALA A 99 20.73 -5.15 8.64
CA ALA A 99 21.70 -5.83 7.78
C ALA A 99 21.04 -6.54 6.59
N LYS A 100 19.89 -7.19 6.80
CA LYS A 100 19.12 -7.80 5.71
C LYS A 100 18.55 -6.76 4.76
N MET A 101 18.08 -5.63 5.29
CA MET A 101 17.63 -4.50 4.48
C MET A 101 18.77 -3.93 3.65
N TRP A 102 19.96 -3.76 4.22
CA TRP A 102 21.14 -3.32 3.48
C TRP A 102 21.46 -4.25 2.31
N LEU A 103 21.40 -5.57 2.53
CA LEU A 103 21.65 -6.57 1.49
C LEU A 103 20.53 -6.62 0.43
N ALA A 104 19.27 -6.38 0.81
CA ALA A 104 18.15 -6.34 -0.12
C ALA A 104 18.06 -5.01 -0.90
N ALA A 105 18.50 -3.91 -0.30
CA ALA A 105 18.52 -2.57 -0.88
C ALA A 105 19.78 -2.30 -1.72
N TYR A 106 20.78 -3.18 -1.67
CA TYR A 106 21.83 -3.31 -2.67
C TYR A 106 21.39 -4.33 -3.73
N PRO A 107 20.59 -3.96 -4.75
CA PRO A 107 20.71 -4.68 -6.00
C PRO A 107 22.18 -4.53 -6.40
N ALA A 108 22.80 -5.61 -6.92
CA ALA A 108 24.12 -5.52 -7.52
C ALA A 108 24.16 -4.22 -8.32
N GLN A 109 25.12 -3.34 -8.02
CA GLN A 109 25.48 -2.27 -8.93
C GLN A 109 25.80 -2.99 -10.24
N LEU A 110 24.81 -3.11 -11.12
CA LEU A 110 25.04 -3.48 -12.49
C LEU A 110 25.84 -2.31 -12.99
N ASP A 111 27.16 -2.49 -13.02
CA ASP A 111 28.12 -1.56 -13.54
C ASP A 111 27.61 -1.03 -14.88
N THR A 112 26.94 0.13 -14.85
CA THR A 112 26.67 0.92 -16.05
C THR A 112 27.92 1.73 -16.33
N GLU A 113 29.04 1.05 -16.56
CA GLU A 113 30.29 1.62 -17.05
C GLU A 113 31.23 0.50 -17.52
N ALA A 114 31.10 0.12 -18.80
CA ALA A 114 32.18 -0.36 -19.67
C ALA A 114 31.71 -0.39 -21.13
#